data_AF-A0A1M5G737-F1
#
_entry.id   AF-A0A1M5G737-F1
#
_cell.length_a   1.000
_cell.length_b   1.000
_cell.length_c   1.000
_cell.angle_alpha   90.00
_cell.angle_beta   90.00
_cell.angle_gamma   90.00
#
_symmetry.space_group_name_H-M   'P 1'
#
loop_
_entity.id
_entity.type
_entity.pdbx_description
1 polymer ?
#
loop_
_entity_poly.entity_id
_entity_poly.type
_entity_poly.pdbx_seq_one_letter_code
_entity_poly.pdbx_strand_id
1 'polypeptide(L)'
;MTTNHGDYSPEAREAAHGKARAAGVFAEHAEHIVAALPDVPDGHVLVAVVDDGHEFAGTHHVAQTDIVERVPELEAGTGWAMVFTPGTDASEIRRRTDEMGTLARRRAEMITRILARRGPA
;
A
#
# COMPACT_ATOMS: atom_id res chain seq x y z
N MET A 1 -17.47 -8.70 24.71
CA MET A 1 -17.12 -9.34 23.42
C MET A 1 -17.59 -8.42 22.31
N THR A 2 -16.71 -7.55 21.84
CA THR A 2 -17.06 -6.54 20.83
C THR A 2 -17.04 -7.22 19.47
N THR A 3 -18.22 -7.39 18.88
CA THR A 3 -18.39 -7.88 17.51
C THR A 3 -17.61 -6.96 16.58
N ASN A 4 -16.57 -7.48 15.96
CA ASN A 4 -15.77 -6.83 14.93
C ASN A 4 -16.65 -6.69 13.65
N HIS A 5 -17.59 -5.76 13.65
CA HIS A 5 -18.32 -5.37 12.45
C HIS A 5 -17.32 -4.60 11.59
N GLY A 6 -16.76 -5.25 10.57
CA GLY A 6 -15.87 -4.57 9.62
C GLY A 6 -16.50 -3.26 9.18
N ASP A 7 -15.72 -2.19 9.17
CA ASP A 7 -16.21 -0.91 8.68
C ASP A 7 -16.53 -1.04 7.18
N TYR A 8 -17.83 -0.93 6.86
CA TYR A 8 -18.39 -1.01 5.51
C TYR A 8 -18.94 0.36 5.07
N SER A 9 -18.37 1.45 5.60
CA SER A 9 -18.69 2.82 5.22
C SER A 9 -18.25 3.16 3.77
N PRO A 10 -18.81 4.23 3.18
CA PRO A 10 -18.28 4.79 1.93
C PRO A 10 -16.79 5.16 2.02
N GLU A 11 -16.35 5.68 3.16
CA GLU A 11 -14.95 6.02 3.44
C GLU A 11 -14.05 4.77 3.39
N ALA A 12 -14.50 3.65 3.99
CA ALA A 12 -13.78 2.38 3.90
C ALA A 12 -13.69 1.84 2.47
N ARG A 13 -14.70 2.11 1.62
CA ARG A 13 -14.67 1.77 0.19
C ARG A 13 -13.65 2.63 -0.56
N GLU A 14 -13.62 3.93 -0.29
CA GLU A 14 -12.68 4.87 -0.90
C GLU A 14 -11.24 4.55 -0.52
N ALA A 15 -10.98 4.26 0.76
CA ALA A 15 -9.67 3.80 1.23
C ALA A 15 -9.24 2.48 0.54
N ALA A 16 -10.18 1.55 0.34
CA ALA A 16 -9.90 0.31 -0.38
C ALA A 16 -9.58 0.56 -1.87
N HIS A 17 -10.29 1.49 -2.53
CA HIS A 17 -9.93 1.90 -3.89
C HIS A 17 -8.58 2.61 -3.95
N GLY A 18 -8.28 3.48 -2.98
CA GLY A 18 -7.00 4.17 -2.89
C GLY A 18 -5.83 3.20 -2.77
N LYS A 19 -5.95 2.23 -1.86
CA LYS A 19 -4.97 1.15 -1.72
C LYS A 19 -4.79 0.33 -3.00
N ALA A 20 -5.88 0.04 -3.73
CA ALA A 20 -5.80 -0.68 -4.99
C ALA A 20 -5.06 0.10 -6.08
N ARG A 21 -5.24 1.43 -6.12
CA ARG A 21 -4.52 2.31 -7.04
C ARG A 21 -3.04 2.42 -6.68
N ALA A 22 -2.72 2.67 -5.41
CA ALA A 22 -1.33 2.73 -4.94
C ALA A 22 -0.57 1.42 -5.22
N ALA A 23 -1.25 0.28 -5.07
CA ALA A 23 -0.69 -1.02 -5.47
C ALA A 23 -0.26 -1.05 -6.95
N GLY A 24 -1.09 -0.51 -7.84
CA GLY A 24 -0.78 -0.39 -9.26
C GLY A 24 0.46 0.47 -9.52
N VAL A 25 0.57 1.61 -8.84
CA VAL A 25 1.71 2.53 -8.97
C VAL A 25 3.02 1.84 -8.58
N PHE A 26 3.04 1.09 -7.48
CA PHE A 26 4.21 0.31 -7.07
C PHE A 26 4.57 -0.76 -8.11
N ALA A 27 3.59 -1.42 -8.72
CA ALA A 27 3.83 -2.42 -9.75
C ALA A 27 4.45 -1.80 -11.03
N GLU A 28 3.95 -0.63 -11.44
CA GLU A 28 4.49 0.14 -12.57
C GLU A 28 5.93 0.59 -12.33
N HIS A 29 6.28 0.92 -11.08
CA HIS A 29 7.61 1.36 -10.68
C HIS A 29 8.53 0.23 -10.18
N ALA A 30 8.14 -1.04 -10.32
CA ALA A 30 8.87 -2.17 -9.75
C ALA A 30 10.36 -2.20 -10.18
N GLU A 31 10.67 -1.90 -11.43
CA GLU A 31 12.06 -1.87 -11.92
C GLU A 31 12.87 -0.74 -11.27
N HIS A 32 12.25 0.43 -11.06
CA HIS A 32 12.89 1.56 -10.38
C HIS A 32 13.16 1.22 -8.90
N ILE A 33 12.19 0.60 -8.23
CA ILE A 33 12.36 0.15 -6.84
C ILE A 33 13.51 -0.86 -6.74
N VAL A 34 13.58 -1.83 -7.66
CA VAL A 34 14.69 -2.80 -7.69
C VAL A 34 16.03 -2.13 -7.93
N ALA A 35 16.10 -1.14 -8.83
CA ALA A 35 17.33 -0.42 -9.12
C ALA A 35 17.88 0.34 -7.90
N ALA A 36 17.02 0.73 -6.95
CA ALA A 36 17.41 1.40 -5.71
C ALA A 36 17.84 0.44 -4.58
N LEU A 37 17.51 -0.85 -4.66
CA LEU A 37 17.83 -1.83 -3.59
C LEU A 37 19.33 -2.04 -3.34
N PRO A 38 20.24 -2.02 -4.35
CA PRO A 38 21.67 -2.17 -4.12
C PRO A 38 22.29 -1.07 -3.25
N ASP A 39 21.68 0.12 -3.21
CA ASP A 39 22.18 1.27 -2.46
C ASP A 39 21.70 1.28 -0.99
N VAL A 40 20.87 0.31 -0.59
CA VAL A 40 20.34 0.18 0.77
C VAL A 40 21.44 -0.30 1.71
N PRO A 41 21.80 0.47 2.76
CA PRO A 41 22.82 0.05 3.71
C PRO A 41 22.40 -1.19 4.53
N ASP A 42 23.37 -1.91 5.07
CA ASP A 42 23.11 -3.00 5.99
C ASP A 42 22.26 -2.52 7.19
N GLY A 43 21.33 -3.38 7.62
CA GLY A 43 20.37 -3.05 8.69
C GLY A 43 19.28 -2.05 8.28
N HIS A 44 19.20 -1.65 7.00
CA HIS A 44 18.14 -0.81 6.47
C HIS A 44 17.18 -1.58 5.56
N VAL A 45 16.06 -0.95 5.25
CA VAL A 45 15.09 -1.36 4.23
C VAL A 45 14.85 -0.21 3.26
N LEU A 46 14.40 -0.54 2.06
CA LEU A 46 13.90 0.43 1.10
C LEU A 46 12.40 0.63 1.34
N VAL A 47 11.98 1.88 1.52
CA VAL A 47 10.58 2.27 1.63
C VAL A 47 10.21 3.04 0.37
N ALA A 48 9.34 2.48 -0.46
CA ALA A 48 8.77 3.19 -1.59
C ALA A 48 7.48 3.89 -1.14
N VAL A 49 7.26 5.12 -1.61
CA VAL A 49 6.13 5.96 -1.21
C VAL A 49 5.31 6.35 -2.43
N VAL A 50 3.99 6.29 -2.26
CA VAL A 50 2.99 6.82 -3.18
C VAL A 50 2.22 7.89 -2.42
N ASP A 51 2.09 9.08 -2.97
CA ASP A 51 1.36 10.18 -2.32
C ASP A 51 -0.17 10.00 -2.44
N ASP A 52 -0.93 10.94 -1.89
CA ASP A 52 -2.40 10.94 -1.93
C ASP A 52 -2.98 11.19 -3.33
N GLY A 53 -2.19 11.80 -4.22
CA GLY A 53 -2.43 11.90 -5.66
C GLY A 53 -2.32 10.57 -6.39
N HIS A 54 -1.84 9.51 -5.72
CA HIS A 54 -1.46 8.23 -6.31
C HIS A 54 -0.30 8.37 -7.31
N GLU A 55 0.61 9.30 -7.06
CA GLU A 55 1.85 9.45 -7.81
C GLU A 55 3.02 8.85 -7.01
N PHE A 56 4.03 8.34 -7.72
CA PHE A 56 5.21 7.78 -7.08
C PHE A 56 6.07 8.92 -6.50
N ALA A 57 6.13 9.00 -5.17
CA ALA A 57 6.82 10.06 -4.45
C ALA A 57 8.31 9.77 -4.22
N GLY A 58 8.76 8.54 -4.52
CA GLY A 58 10.17 8.15 -4.45
C GLY A 58 10.44 6.99 -3.48
N THR A 59 11.72 6.82 -3.16
CA THR A 59 12.21 5.78 -2.25
C THR A 59 13.08 6.35 -1.15
N HIS A 60 13.03 5.73 0.03
CA HIS A 60 13.79 6.12 1.21
C HIS A 60 14.50 4.92 1.83
N HIS A 61 15.70 5.13 2.35
CA HIS A 61 16.37 4.14 3.19
C HIS A 61 15.98 4.37 4.64
N VAL A 62 15.49 3.34 5.31
CA VAL A 62 15.04 3.42 6.70
C VAL A 62 15.69 2.31 7.50
N ALA A 63 16.30 2.63 8.63
CA ALA A 63 16.84 1.63 9.53
C ALA A 63 15.72 0.71 10.02
N GLN A 64 15.98 -0.60 10.12
CA GLN A 64 14.95 -1.57 10.51
C GLN A 64 14.37 -1.28 11.90
N THR A 65 15.16 -0.69 12.79
CA THR A 65 14.74 -0.26 14.13
C THR A 65 13.73 0.89 14.11
N ASP A 66 13.73 1.68 13.04
CA ASP A 66 13.01 2.95 12.98
C ASP A 66 11.77 2.86 12.08
N ILE A 67 11.49 1.69 11.47
CA ILE A 67 10.38 1.47 10.54
C ILE A 67 9.04 1.94 11.14
N VAL A 68 8.79 1.60 12.41
CA VAL A 68 7.52 1.90 13.09
C VAL A 68 7.28 3.41 13.22
N GLU A 69 8.34 4.20 13.37
CA GLU A 69 8.26 5.65 13.55
C GLU A 69 8.33 6.38 12.20
N ARG A 70 9.25 5.96 11.33
CA ARG A 70 9.56 6.65 10.06
C ARG A 70 8.57 6.37 8.95
N VAL A 71 8.02 5.16 8.85
CA VAL A 71 7.08 4.83 7.77
C VAL A 71 5.80 5.68 7.84
N PRO A 72 5.14 5.83 9.01
CA PRO A 72 3.98 6.72 9.13
C PRO A 72 4.28 8.19 8.80
N GLU A 73 5.48 8.68 9.14
CA GLU A 73 5.91 10.03 8.77
C GLU A 73 6.05 10.20 7.25
N LEU A 74 6.56 9.16 6.56
CA LEU A 74 6.71 9.16 5.10
C LEU A 74 5.38 9.09 4.36
N GLU A 75 4.36 8.48 4.96
CA GLU A 75 3.00 8.46 4.39
C GLU A 75 2.33 9.85 4.46
N ALA A 76 2.89 10.82 5.19
CA ALA A 76 2.34 12.18 5.35
C ALA A 76 0.84 12.21 5.75
N GLY A 77 0.35 11.12 6.35
CA GLY A 77 -1.04 10.94 6.81
C GLY A 77 -2.03 10.38 5.77
N THR A 78 -1.79 10.53 4.46
CA THR A 78 -2.73 10.11 3.40
C THR A 78 -2.11 9.31 2.25
N GLY A 79 -0.79 9.24 2.17
CA GLY A 79 -0.05 8.41 1.22
C GLY A 79 0.02 6.94 1.65
N TRP A 80 0.74 6.17 0.85
CA TRP A 80 0.97 4.75 1.06
C TRP A 80 2.45 4.45 0.98
N ALA A 81 2.95 3.68 1.94
CA ALA A 81 4.31 3.18 1.91
C ALA A 81 4.35 1.66 1.75
N MET A 82 5.35 1.16 1.02
CA MET A 82 5.67 -0.26 0.96
C MET A 82 7.15 -0.49 1.27
N VAL A 83 7.39 -1.48 2.12
CA VAL A 83 8.73 -1.85 2.59
C VAL A 83 9.26 -3.04 1.80
N PHE A 84 10.49 -2.91 1.33
CA PHE A 84 11.25 -3.90 0.59
C PHE A 84 12.61 -4.15 1.24
N THR A 85 12.96 -5.42 1.36
CA THR A 85 14.29 -5.84 1.85
C THR A 85 15.27 -5.93 0.69
N PRO A 86 16.57 -5.66 0.92
CA PRO A 86 17.60 -5.92 -0.09
C PRO A 86 17.50 -7.34 -0.67
N GLY A 87 17.75 -7.46 -1.98
CA GLY A 87 17.63 -8.74 -2.71
C GLY A 87 16.23 -9.09 -3.20
N THR A 88 15.21 -8.25 -2.96
CA THR A 88 13.90 -8.41 -3.60
C THR A 88 14.01 -8.13 -5.10
N ASP A 89 13.42 -8.96 -5.96
CA ASP A 89 13.40 -8.75 -7.41
C ASP A 89 12.07 -8.16 -7.91
N ALA A 90 12.06 -7.74 -9.19
CA ALA A 90 10.90 -7.06 -9.77
C ALA A 90 9.67 -7.97 -9.87
N SER A 91 9.87 -9.28 -10.02
CA SER A 91 8.78 -10.26 -10.09
C SER A 91 8.09 -10.40 -8.75
N GLU A 92 8.86 -10.42 -7.66
CA GLU A 92 8.36 -10.47 -6.30
C GLU A 92 7.63 -9.16 -5.93
N ILE A 93 8.16 -8.00 -6.31
CA ILE A 93 7.47 -6.71 -6.12
C ILE A 93 6.13 -6.71 -6.86
N ARG A 94 6.10 -7.10 -8.14
CA ARG A 94 4.86 -7.18 -8.94
C ARG A 94 3.86 -8.16 -8.35
N ARG A 95 4.31 -9.32 -7.88
CA ARG A 95 3.45 -10.32 -7.22
C ARG A 95 2.81 -9.77 -5.95
N ARG A 96 3.63 -9.20 -5.04
CA ARG A 96 3.14 -8.64 -3.77
C ARG A 96 2.17 -7.48 -3.98
N THR A 97 2.47 -6.61 -4.95
CA THR A 97 1.61 -5.47 -5.28
C THR A 97 0.30 -5.90 -5.95
N ASP A 98 0.31 -6.89 -6.85
CA ASP A 98 -0.93 -7.41 -7.43
C ASP A 98 -1.82 -8.15 -6.41
N GLU A 99 -1.22 -8.93 -5.50
CA GLU A 99 -1.96 -9.54 -4.38
C GLU A 99 -2.64 -8.48 -3.51
N MET A 100 -1.90 -7.42 -3.15
CA MET A 100 -2.43 -6.30 -2.39
C MET A 100 -3.56 -5.59 -3.14
N GLY A 101 -3.36 -5.27 -4.41
CA GLY A 101 -4.35 -4.61 -5.25
C GLY A 101 -5.62 -5.46 -5.41
N THR A 102 -5.46 -6.77 -5.59
CA THR A 102 -6.58 -7.72 -5.70
C THR A 102 -7.39 -7.81 -4.41
N LEU A 103 -6.74 -7.88 -3.25
CA LEU A 103 -7.44 -7.88 -1.96
C LEU A 103 -8.18 -6.56 -1.72
N ALA A 104 -7.56 -5.43 -2.05
CA ALA A 104 -8.16 -4.11 -1.92
C ALA A 104 -9.39 -3.94 -2.84
N ARG A 105 -9.29 -4.36 -4.11
CA ARG A 105 -10.42 -4.38 -5.07
C ARG A 105 -11.58 -5.24 -4.55
N ARG A 106 -11.30 -6.48 -4.11
CA ARG A 106 -12.32 -7.38 -3.54
C ARG A 106 -13.02 -6.75 -2.33
N ARG A 107 -12.29 -6.05 -1.47
CA ARG A 107 -12.87 -5.33 -0.32
C ARG A 107 -13.80 -4.22 -0.78
N ALA A 108 -13.38 -3.39 -1.74
CA ALA A 108 -14.21 -2.30 -2.26
C ALA A 108 -15.51 -2.83 -2.90
N GLU A 109 -15.42 -3.92 -3.67
CA GLU A 109 -16.60 -4.59 -4.26
C GLU A 109 -17.54 -5.14 -3.19
N MET A 110 -17.01 -5.76 -2.14
CA MET A 110 -17.80 -6.28 -1.04
C MET A 110 -18.57 -5.15 -0.33
N ILE A 111 -17.89 -4.05 0.01
CA ILE A 111 -18.52 -2.88 0.62
C ILE A 111 -19.61 -2.32 -0.29
N THR A 112 -19.33 -2.21 -1.60
CA THR A 112 -20.31 -1.76 -2.59
C THR A 112 -21.57 -2.62 -2.59
N ARG A 113 -21.43 -3.96 -2.56
CA ARG A 113 -22.57 -4.88 -2.49
C ARG A 113 -23.36 -4.74 -1.19
N ILE A 114 -22.69 -4.51 -0.05
CA ILE A 114 -23.34 -4.32 1.25
C ILE A 114 -24.11 -3.00 1.28
N LEU A 115 -23.52 -1.91 0.80
CA LEU A 115 -24.16 -0.60 0.73
C LEU A 115 -25.38 -0.61 -0.21
N ALA A 116 -25.26 -1.25 -1.38
CA ALA A 116 -26.38 -1.39 -2.32
C ALA A 116 -27.56 -2.21 -1.76
N ARG A 117 -27.29 -3.21 -0.90
CA ARG A 117 -28.34 -3.97 -0.19
C ARG A 117 -29.02 -3.16 0.92
N ARG A 118 -28.42 -2.04 1.34
CA ARG A 118 -28.88 -1.22 2.48
C ARG A 118 -29.66 0.04 2.05
N GLY A 119 -29.98 0.26 0.76
CA GLY A 119 -30.92 1.34 0.40
C GLY A 119 -31.60 1.20 -0.98
N PRO A 120 -32.78 1.83 -1.20
CA PRO A 120 -33.71 2.44 -0.24
C PRO A 120 -34.91 1.53 0.09
N ALA A 121 -35.42 1.63 1.32
CA ALA A 121 -36.79 1.28 1.69
C ALA A 121 -37.59 2.58 1.88
#